data_AF-A0AAU4IC14-F1
#
_entry.id   AF-A0AAU4IC14-F1
#
_cell.length_a   1.000
_cell.length_b   1.000
_cell.length_c   1.000
_cell.angle_alpha   90.00
_cell.angle_beta   90.00
_cell.angle_gamma   90.00
#
_symmetry.space_group_name_H-M   'P 1'
#
loop_
_entity.id
_entity.type
_entity.pdbx_description
1 polymer ?
#
loop_
_entity_poly.entity_id
_entity_poly.type
_entity_poly.pdbx_seq_one_letter_code
_entity_poly.pdbx_strand_id
1 'polypeptide(L)' 'MNEQDSESLDSFRESSAFELAIMTAGSKPAVLEVLHDHDLSEEVFTNRFPGLAKMTQGLPDVPDEPAPPI' A
#
# COMPACT_ATOMS: atom_id res chain seq x y z
N MET A 1 28.72 -21.03 -4.63
CA MET A 1 28.21 -19.66 -4.77
C MET A 1 26.76 -19.76 -5.20
N ASN A 2 25.83 -19.55 -4.27
CA ASN A 2 24.40 -19.43 -4.58
C ASN A 2 23.77 -18.46 -3.55
N GLU A 3 24.25 -17.23 -3.56
CA GLU A 3 23.82 -16.16 -2.65
C GLU A 3 23.00 -15.07 -3.38
N GLN A 4 22.68 -15.25 -4.66
CA GLN A 4 21.95 -14.26 -5.47
C GLN A 4 20.41 -14.44 -5.48
N ASP A 5 19.88 -15.54 -4.93
CA ASP A 5 18.44 -15.76 -4.86
C ASP A 5 17.78 -15.13 -3.62
N SER A 6 18.53 -14.82 -2.56
CA SER A 6 17.93 -14.31 -1.32
C SER A 6 17.50 -12.84 -1.45
N GLU A 7 18.36 -12.01 -2.05
CA GLU A 7 18.13 -10.57 -2.24
C GLU A 7 16.91 -10.29 -3.14
N SER A 8 16.77 -11.10 -4.20
CA SER A 8 15.66 -10.96 -5.15
C SER A 8 14.34 -11.40 -4.52
N LEU A 9 14.34 -12.50 -3.76
CA LEU A 9 13.13 -13.03 -3.12
C LEU A 9 12.61 -12.11 -2.01
N ASP A 10 13.49 -11.46 -1.23
CA ASP A 10 13.09 -10.45 -0.25
C ASP A 10 12.43 -9.24 -0.94
N SER A 11 13.00 -8.77 -2.07
CA SER A 11 12.42 -7.66 -2.83
C SER A 11 11.08 -7.99 -3.51
N PHE A 12 10.92 -9.24 -4.00
CA PHE A 12 9.63 -9.72 -4.52
C PHE A 12 8.57 -9.86 -3.42
N ARG A 13 8.98 -10.34 -2.24
CA ARG A 13 8.07 -10.52 -1.09
C ARG A 13 7.64 -9.19 -0.50
N GLU A 14 8.56 -8.23 -0.38
CA GLU A 14 8.25 -6.86 0.01
C GLU A 14 7.29 -6.19 -0.99
N SER A 15 7.52 -6.36 -2.29
CA SER A 15 6.64 -5.80 -3.32
C SER A 15 5.22 -6.41 -3.24
N SER A 16 5.10 -7.73 -3.11
CA SER A 16 3.80 -8.40 -2.96
C SER A 16 3.08 -8.02 -1.66
N ALA A 17 3.81 -7.89 -0.55
CA ALA A 17 3.22 -7.48 0.73
C ALA A 17 2.70 -6.04 0.65
N PHE A 18 3.44 -5.14 0.03
CA PHE A 18 3.05 -3.76 -0.22
C PHE A 18 1.78 -3.68 -1.08
N GLU A 19 1.76 -4.34 -2.24
CA GLU A 19 0.58 -4.33 -3.11
C GLU A 19 -0.66 -4.90 -2.41
N LEU A 20 -0.50 -5.98 -1.65
CA LEU A 20 -1.57 -6.58 -0.88
C LEU A 20 -2.08 -5.63 0.22
N ALA A 21 -1.19 -4.95 0.94
CA ALA A 21 -1.53 -3.98 1.97
C ALA A 21 -2.31 -2.79 1.41
N ILE A 22 -1.90 -2.26 0.25
CA ILE A 22 -2.64 -1.21 -0.45
C ILE A 22 -4.00 -1.70 -0.96
N MET A 23 -4.09 -2.94 -1.45
CA MET A 23 -5.38 -3.54 -1.85
C MET A 23 -6.32 -3.83 -0.68
N THR A 24 -5.78 -4.11 0.51
CA THR A 24 -6.57 -4.31 1.73
C THR A 24 -6.87 -3.01 2.46
N ALA A 25 -6.17 -1.92 2.13
CA ALA A 25 -6.48 -0.60 2.64
C ALA A 25 -7.86 -0.17 2.12
N GLY A 26 -8.86 -0.21 2.99
CA GLY A 26 -10.24 0.17 2.68
C GLY A 26 -10.50 1.68 2.69
N SER A 27 -9.49 2.50 2.98
CA SER A 27 -9.59 3.95 3.11
C SER A 27 -8.28 4.63 2.70
N LYS A 28 -8.36 5.89 2.27
CA LYS A 28 -7.18 6.71 1.98
C LYS A 28 -6.20 6.85 3.14
N PRO A 29 -6.63 7.06 4.41
CA PRO A 29 -5.69 7.09 5.53
C PRO A 29 -4.96 5.75 5.71
N ALA A 30 -5.62 4.61 5.51
CA ALA A 30 -4.96 3.31 5.58
C ALA A 30 -3.91 3.14 4.48
N VAL A 31 -4.18 3.65 3.26
CA VAL A 31 -3.18 3.68 2.17
C VAL A 31 -1.99 4.53 2.58
N LEU A 32 -2.22 5.72 3.15
CA LEU A 32 -1.16 6.62 3.61
C LEU A 32 -0.30 6.00 4.72
N GLU A 33 -0.90 5.24 5.65
CA GLU A 33 -0.15 4.50 6.67
C GLU A 33 0.78 3.46 6.06
N VAL A 34 0.31 2.70 5.06
CA VAL A 34 1.14 1.72 4.33
C VAL A 34 2.28 2.44 3.60
N LEU A 35 1.99 3.57 2.94
CA LEU A 35 3.03 4.37 2.28
C LEU A 35 4.09 4.85 3.27
N HIS A 36 3.66 5.34 4.43
CA HIS A 36 4.56 5.82 5.47
C HIS A 36 5.42 4.69 6.09
N ASP A 37 4.85 3.50 6.31
CA ASP A 37 5.61 2.33 6.81
C ASP A 37 6.73 1.92 5.85
N HIS A 38 6.52 2.11 4.55
CA HIS A 38 7.49 1.83 3.50
C HIS A 38 8.37 3.04 3.10
N ASP A 39 8.33 4.15 3.86
CA ASP A 39 9.05 5.41 3.55
C ASP A 39 8.77 5.96 2.13
N LEU A 40 7.55 5.71 1.63
CA LEU A 40 7.09 6.13 0.31
C LEU A 40 6.21 7.38 0.41
N SER A 41 6.45 8.33 -0.48
CA SER A 41 5.56 9.48 -0.67
C SER A 41 4.44 9.15 -1.66
N GLU A 42 3.29 9.79 -1.50
CA GLU A 42 2.12 9.62 -2.39
C GLU A 42 2.44 9.91 -3.87
N GLU A 43 3.34 10.89 -4.13
CA GLU A 43 3.84 11.19 -5.47
C GLU A 43 4.62 10.00 -6.07
N VAL A 44 5.54 9.41 -5.28
CA VAL A 44 6.34 8.25 -5.70
C VAL A 44 5.44 7.05 -5.92
N PHE A 45 4.46 6.83 -5.04
CA PHE A 45 3.46 5.79 -5.18
C PHE A 45 2.63 5.95 -6.46
N THR A 46 2.15 7.15 -6.75
CA THR A 46 1.36 7.41 -7.97
C THR A 46 2.18 7.22 -9.23
N ASN A 47 3.48 7.55 -9.19
CA ASN A 47 4.39 7.38 -10.31
C ASN A 47 4.80 5.91 -10.54
N ARG A 48 5.13 5.17 -9.46
CA ARG A 48 5.52 3.75 -9.55
C ARG A 48 4.33 2.80 -9.72
N PHE A 49 3.20 3.11 -9.09
CA PHE A 49 2.03 2.25 -9.02
C PHE A 49 0.75 3.00 -9.45
N PRO A 50 0.69 3.50 -10.71
CA PRO A 50 -0.47 4.25 -11.19
C PRO A 50 -1.77 3.43 -11.19
N GLY A 51 -1.67 2.09 -11.25
CA GLY A 51 -2.82 1.19 -11.12
C GLY A 51 -3.42 1.18 -9.72
N LEU A 52 -2.56 1.04 -8.70
CA LEU A 52 -2.99 1.09 -7.30
C LEU A 52 -3.48 2.49 -6.92
N ALA A 53 -2.80 3.55 -7.36
CA ALA A 53 -3.23 4.92 -7.10
C ALA A 53 -4.65 5.19 -7.63
N LYS A 54 -5.01 4.65 -8.80
CA LYS A 54 -6.39 4.74 -9.30
C LYS A 54 -7.39 3.99 -8.43
N MET A 55 -7.01 2.84 -7.86
CA MET A 55 -7.87 2.11 -6.92
C MET A 55 -8.08 2.91 -5.64
N THR A 56 -7.01 3.50 -5.11
CA THR A 56 -7.06 4.26 -3.85
C THR A 56 -7.75 5.62 -3.99
N GLN A 57 -7.75 6.23 -5.19
CA GLN A 57 -8.54 7.43 -5.48
C GLN A 57 -10.05 7.23 -5.24
N GLY A 58 -10.56 6.01 -5.39
CA GLY A 58 -11.97 5.68 -5.14
C GLY A 58 -12.30 5.38 -3.68
N LEU A 59 -11.31 5.34 -2.79
CA LEU A 59 -11.50 5.01 -1.39
C LEU A 59 -12.02 6.21 -0.59
N PRO A 60 -12.81 5.97 0.47
CA PRO A 60 -13.23 7.01 1.39
C PRO A 60 -12.03 7.66 2.09
N ASP A 61 -12.14 8.97 2.29
CA ASP A 61 -11.14 9.77 3.02
C ASP A 61 -11.22 9.57 4.54
N VAL A 62 -12.36 9.09 5.01
CA VAL A 62 -12.58 8.74 6.41
C VAL A 62 -12.21 7.27 6.62
N PRO A 63 -11.56 6.92 7.75
CA PRO A 63 -11.56 5.54 8.19
C PRO A 63 -13.01 5.09 8.35
N ASP A 64 -13.31 3.84 8.03
CA ASP A 64 -14.60 3.21 8.30
C ASP A 64 -14.75 3.12 9.83
N GLU A 65 -15.04 4.25 10.45
CA GLU A 65 -15.43 4.33 11.84
C GLU A 65 -16.84 3.72 11.87
N PRO A 66 -17.07 2.63 12.63
CA PRO A 66 -18.40 2.08 12.77
C PRO A 66 -19.26 3.20 13.34
N ALA A 67 -20.15 3.75 12.51
CA ALA A 67 -21.03 4.84 12.91
C ALA A 67 -21.66 4.49 14.27
N PRO A 68 -21.59 5.39 15.28
CA PRO A 68 -22.12 5.08 16.58
C PRO A 68 -23.62 4.74 16.44
N PRO A 69 -24.09 3.61 16.99
CA PRO A 69 -25.52 3.31 16.97
C PRO A 69 -26.25 4.42 17.75
N ILE A 70 -27.29 4.97 17.12
CA ILE A 70 -28.22 5.97 17.69
C ILE A 70 -28.95 5.38 18.89
#